data_AF-A0A520RWM7-F1
#
_entry.id   AF-A0A520RWM7-F1
#
_cell.length_a   1.000
_cell.length_b   1.000
_cell.length_c   1.000
_cell.angle_alpha   90.00
_cell.angle_beta   90.00
_cell.angle_gamma   90.00
#
_symmetry.space_group_name_H-M   'P 1'
#
loop_
_entity.id
_entity.type
_entity.pdbx_description
1 polymer ?
#
loop_
_entity_poly.entity_id
_entity_poly.type
_entity_poly.pdbx_seq_one_letter_code
_entity_poly.pdbx_strand_id
1 'polypeptide(L)'
;MKRYVNIIFWLVLSVVVLLVLILMAGPKIFSDMTSPDHRFGDKPVPTAPDYNRRMHWAAWPDSTSPAERLPTGVTRVPVSQRKAAAFFLHPTTFFSKNHWVQPMDDQNTIRDTDFGTISTQASAFNGCCNVYAPRFRQSNTAGYQQGQDLPSIFNLAYQDIRAAFNYFLNEIGPDQPFILASHSQGTFHLIRLIMEEVDATPLSDRLIAAYAIGHSLPQALVDRGYLDIDICQSSLQTGCFISWDAHEADRQPSAWSEDEEKDLWNGESYSGFGLGQNICVNPINWRTDSSISKPKEHLGSLLETKGGARFEQSLGDLMVGTVSAFCQNSGHSNWLMINGDRSERLKPQGIWSLFSRNLHGYDYSLFWANIRQNAINRTNAYIDLQ
;
A
#
# COMPACT_ATOMS: atom_id res chain seq x y z
N MET A 1 -4.62 -50.55 27.73
CA MET A 1 -5.38 -49.59 26.91
C MET A 1 -5.88 -48.37 27.67
N LYS A 2 -6.72 -48.48 28.72
CA LYS A 2 -7.26 -47.31 29.46
C LYS A 2 -6.22 -46.29 29.96
N ARG A 3 -5.06 -46.75 30.45
CA ARG A 3 -3.98 -45.86 30.94
C ARG A 3 -3.32 -45.05 29.82
N TYR A 4 -3.14 -45.64 28.64
CA TYR A 4 -2.59 -44.94 27.46
C TYR A 4 -3.61 -43.97 26.86
N VAL A 5 -4.89 -44.34 26.84
CA VAL A 5 -5.98 -43.44 26.41
C VAL A 5 -6.07 -42.22 27.33
N ASN A 6 -5.93 -42.39 28.65
CA ASN A 6 -5.92 -41.28 29.59
C ASN A 6 -4.70 -40.36 29.40
N ILE A 7 -3.51 -40.93 29.17
CA ILE A 7 -2.29 -40.12 28.93
C ILE A 7 -2.45 -39.30 27.64
N ILE A 8 -2.91 -39.93 26.55
CA ILE A 8 -3.15 -39.24 25.27
C ILE A 8 -4.22 -38.16 25.44
N PHE A 9 -5.31 -38.45 26.17
CA PHE A 9 -6.37 -37.49 26.44
C PHE A 9 -5.86 -36.24 27.17
N TRP A 10 -5.07 -36.41 28.24
CA TRP A 10 -4.51 -35.28 28.98
C TRP A 10 -3.46 -34.51 28.17
N LEU A 11 -2.68 -35.18 27.32
CA LEU A 11 -1.74 -34.54 26.40
C LEU A 11 -2.48 -33.67 25.37
N VAL A 12 -3.49 -34.22 24.71
CA VAL A 12 -4.32 -33.48 23.74
C VAL A 12 -5.02 -32.32 24.43
N LEU A 13 -5.61 -32.53 25.61
CA LEU A 13 -6.28 -31.47 26.37
C LEU A 13 -5.29 -30.35 26.75
N SER A 14 -4.08 -30.70 27.18
CA SER A 14 -3.06 -29.70 27.54
C SER A 14 -2.60 -28.89 26.33
N VAL A 15 -2.45 -29.54 25.16
CA VAL A 15 -2.13 -28.86 23.90
C VAL A 15 -3.27 -27.93 23.48
N VAL A 16 -4.53 -28.37 23.58
CA VAL A 16 -5.69 -27.55 23.26
C VAL A 16 -5.80 -26.35 24.20
N VAL A 17 -5.62 -26.55 25.51
CA VAL A 17 -5.62 -25.45 26.49
C VAL A 17 -4.50 -24.46 26.22
N LEU A 18 -3.29 -24.95 25.92
CA LEU A 18 -2.18 -24.08 25.56
C LEU A 18 -2.45 -23.29 24.28
N LEU A 19 -3.03 -23.93 23.25
CA LEU A 19 -3.42 -23.25 22.02
C LEU A 19 -4.50 -22.19 22.26
N VAL A 20 -5.51 -22.48 23.09
CA VAL A 20 -6.54 -21.51 23.47
C VAL A 20 -5.94 -20.33 24.24
N LEU A 21 -5.02 -20.59 25.18
CA LEU A 21 -4.32 -19.53 25.92
C LEU A 21 -3.46 -18.67 24.99
N ILE A 22 -2.76 -19.28 24.03
CA ILE A 22 -1.99 -18.54 23.01
C ILE A 22 -2.92 -17.72 22.12
N LEU A 23 -4.07 -18.26 21.72
CA LEU A 23 -5.06 -17.53 20.91
C LEU A 23 -5.69 -16.36 21.66
N MET A 24 -5.94 -16.49 22.97
CA MET A 24 -6.53 -15.42 23.78
C MET A 24 -5.50 -14.37 24.24
N ALA A 25 -4.30 -14.79 24.66
CA ALA A 25 -3.26 -13.89 25.13
C ALA A 25 -2.40 -13.32 24.00
N GLY A 26 -2.31 -14.02 22.86
CA GLY A 26 -1.47 -13.68 21.71
C GLY A 26 -1.69 -12.27 21.18
N PRO A 27 -2.93 -11.82 20.93
CA PRO A 27 -3.20 -10.45 20.46
C PRO A 27 -2.71 -9.39 21.44
N LYS A 28 -2.90 -9.60 22.76
CA LYS A 28 -2.43 -8.66 23.78
C LYS A 28 -0.91 -8.67 23.89
N ILE A 29 -0.27 -9.84 23.86
CA ILE A 29 1.19 -9.97 23.85
C ILE A 29 1.78 -9.30 22.61
N PHE A 30 1.17 -9.50 21.43
CA PHE A 30 1.60 -8.87 20.18
C PHE A 30 1.45 -7.34 20.23
N SER A 31 0.32 -6.83 20.74
CA SER A 31 0.10 -5.41 20.99
C SER A 31 1.16 -4.85 21.95
N ASP A 32 1.40 -5.49 23.08
CA ASP A 32 2.39 -5.05 24.08
C ASP A 32 3.84 -5.15 23.53
N MET A 33 4.10 -6.06 22.58
CA MET A 33 5.40 -6.18 21.91
C MET A 33 5.66 -5.10 20.85
N THR A 34 4.61 -4.56 20.24
CA THR A 34 4.69 -3.63 19.10
C THR A 34 4.34 -2.19 19.45
N SER A 35 3.64 -1.97 20.56
CA SER A 35 3.25 -0.64 21.03
C SER A 35 4.35 0.01 21.88
N PRO A 36 4.51 1.34 21.80
CA PRO A 36 5.28 2.09 22.78
C PRO A 36 4.76 1.93 24.20
N ASP A 37 5.69 2.00 25.16
CA ASP A 37 5.46 1.83 26.59
C ASP A 37 4.91 3.09 27.30
N HIS A 38 4.52 4.10 26.54
CA HIS A 38 4.07 5.42 27.03
C HIS A 38 2.90 5.91 26.16
N ARG A 39 2.05 6.79 26.69
CA ARG A 39 0.91 7.31 25.93
C ARG A 39 1.38 8.27 24.84
N PHE A 40 0.55 8.45 23.81
CA PHE A 40 0.81 9.49 22.84
C PHE A 40 0.80 10.86 23.52
N GLY A 41 1.83 11.67 23.25
CA GLY A 41 2.02 12.98 23.89
C GLY A 41 2.85 12.99 25.18
N ASP A 42 3.09 11.84 25.82
CA ASP A 42 3.93 11.77 27.04
C ASP A 42 5.41 12.09 26.76
N LYS A 43 5.85 11.87 25.52
CA LYS A 43 7.18 12.25 25.03
C LYS A 43 7.05 13.33 23.96
N PRO A 44 8.07 14.19 23.78
CA PRO A 44 8.13 15.11 22.66
C PRO A 44 7.95 14.36 21.34
N VAL A 45 7.01 14.83 20.53
CA VAL A 45 6.79 14.33 19.18
C VAL A 45 8.02 14.66 18.33
N PRO A 46 8.51 13.74 17.48
CA PRO A 46 9.61 14.04 16.57
C PRO A 46 9.34 15.28 15.71
N THR A 47 10.41 16.05 15.45
CA THR A 47 10.36 17.26 14.63
C THR A 47 9.76 16.97 13.26
N ALA A 48 8.93 17.89 12.77
CA ALA A 48 8.36 17.79 11.44
C ALA A 48 9.44 17.84 10.35
N PRO A 49 9.27 17.08 9.25
CA PRO A 49 10.14 17.19 8.09
C PRO A 49 10.05 18.58 7.45
N ASP A 50 11.20 19.06 6.96
CA ASP A 50 11.33 20.25 6.11
C ASP A 50 11.51 19.82 4.65
N TYR A 51 10.47 19.98 3.85
CA TYR A 51 10.46 19.52 2.46
C TYR A 51 11.30 20.35 1.49
N ASN A 52 11.88 21.47 1.93
CA ASN A 52 12.94 22.15 1.18
C ASN A 52 14.26 21.36 1.21
N ARG A 53 14.37 20.34 2.08
CA ARG A 53 15.58 19.53 2.24
C ARG A 53 15.40 18.16 1.59
N ARG A 54 16.27 17.86 0.62
CA ARG A 54 16.30 16.60 -0.14
C ARG A 54 16.26 15.33 0.72
N MET A 55 16.84 15.36 1.92
CA MET A 55 16.87 14.21 2.84
C MET A 55 15.50 13.79 3.38
N HIS A 56 14.51 14.70 3.39
CA HIS A 56 13.13 14.40 3.77
C HIS A 56 12.29 13.89 2.59
N TRP A 57 12.93 13.57 1.46
CA TRP A 57 12.32 12.91 0.33
C TRP A 57 12.94 11.52 0.17
N ALA A 58 12.12 10.49 0.28
CA ALA A 58 12.48 9.11 0.01
C ALA A 58 12.77 8.88 -1.47
N ALA A 59 12.03 9.57 -2.34
CA ALA A 59 12.31 9.65 -3.77
C ALA A 59 12.25 11.10 -4.26
N TRP A 60 13.13 11.40 -5.20
CA TRP A 60 13.18 12.64 -5.97
C TRP A 60 13.66 12.28 -7.37
N PRO A 61 13.32 13.02 -8.43
CA PRO A 61 13.68 12.65 -9.80
C PRO A 61 15.15 12.97 -10.13
N ASP A 62 16.07 12.31 -9.43
CA ASP A 62 17.51 12.31 -9.70
C ASP A 62 18.02 10.87 -9.89
N SER A 63 19.23 10.73 -10.44
CA SER A 63 19.82 9.41 -10.75
C SER A 63 20.13 8.55 -9.53
N THR A 64 20.09 9.11 -8.32
CA THR A 64 20.41 8.42 -7.05
C THR A 64 19.16 7.94 -6.31
N SER A 65 17.97 8.30 -6.81
CA SER A 65 16.72 7.98 -6.18
C SER A 65 16.46 6.48 -6.15
N PRO A 66 16.03 5.91 -5.01
CA PRO A 66 15.66 4.49 -4.93
C PRO A 66 14.54 4.12 -5.92
N ALA A 67 13.70 5.09 -6.29
CA ALA A 67 12.63 4.89 -7.26
C ALA A 67 13.14 4.72 -8.71
N GLU A 68 14.43 4.98 -8.99
CA GLU A 68 15.05 4.81 -10.33
C GLU A 68 15.54 3.39 -10.60
N ARG A 69 15.32 2.48 -9.65
CA ARG A 69 15.73 1.09 -9.75
C ARG A 69 14.76 0.30 -10.61
N LEU A 70 15.30 -0.70 -11.28
CA LEU A 70 14.59 -1.47 -12.28
C LEU A 70 14.93 -2.96 -12.15
N PRO A 71 13.99 -3.85 -12.50
CA PRO A 71 14.29 -5.24 -12.76
C PRO A 71 15.24 -5.41 -13.93
N THR A 72 15.85 -6.59 -14.03
CA THR A 72 16.72 -6.97 -15.14
C THR A 72 15.96 -6.89 -16.46
N GLY A 73 16.58 -6.27 -17.47
CA GLY A 73 16.00 -6.19 -18.82
C GLY A 73 14.95 -5.10 -19.02
N VAL A 74 14.52 -4.39 -17.96
CA VAL A 74 13.62 -3.24 -18.12
C VAL A 74 14.42 -2.01 -18.54
N THR A 75 14.02 -1.39 -19.65
CA THR A 75 14.67 -0.19 -20.17
C THR A 75 14.36 1.03 -19.30
N ARG A 76 15.41 1.77 -18.93
CA ARG A 76 15.28 3.06 -18.24
C ARG A 76 14.77 4.13 -19.20
N VAL A 77 13.72 4.85 -18.78
CA VAL A 77 13.24 6.05 -19.45
C VAL A 77 13.96 7.26 -18.84
N PRO A 78 14.71 8.06 -19.62
CA PRO A 78 15.36 9.28 -19.13
C PRO A 78 14.34 10.25 -18.52
N VAL A 79 14.72 10.95 -17.45
CA VAL A 79 13.87 11.95 -16.76
C VAL A 79 13.30 12.99 -17.74
N SER A 80 14.09 13.43 -18.71
CA SER A 80 13.67 14.41 -19.73
C SER A 80 12.61 13.90 -20.71
N GLN A 81 12.35 12.59 -20.77
CA GLN A 81 11.33 11.98 -21.63
C GLN A 81 10.04 11.63 -20.90
N ARG A 82 10.00 11.82 -19.57
CA ARG A 82 8.84 11.51 -18.74
C ARG A 82 7.84 12.66 -18.83
N LYS A 83 6.61 12.33 -19.20
CA LYS A 83 5.55 13.31 -19.51
C LYS A 83 4.76 13.75 -18.26
N ALA A 84 4.89 13.01 -17.16
CA ALA A 84 4.12 13.22 -15.94
C ALA A 84 5.00 13.20 -14.70
N ALA A 85 4.41 13.51 -13.56
CA ALA A 85 4.99 13.30 -12.25
C ALA A 85 4.20 12.24 -11.46
N ALA A 86 4.82 11.64 -10.45
CA ALA A 86 4.14 10.72 -9.55
C ALA A 86 4.44 11.11 -8.10
N PHE A 87 3.39 11.33 -7.31
CA PHE A 87 3.49 11.54 -5.87
C PHE A 87 3.13 10.23 -5.16
N PHE A 88 4.14 9.59 -4.56
CA PHE A 88 4.02 8.26 -3.98
C PHE A 88 4.07 8.31 -2.44
N LEU A 89 3.03 7.82 -1.77
CA LEU A 89 2.96 7.69 -0.32
C LEU A 89 3.27 6.26 0.10
N HIS A 90 4.43 6.08 0.74
CA HIS A 90 4.93 4.78 1.15
C HIS A 90 4.14 4.20 2.35
N PRO A 91 4.16 2.87 2.55
CA PRO A 91 3.55 2.23 3.72
C PRO A 91 4.41 2.47 4.96
N THR A 92 3.99 1.93 6.11
CA THR A 92 4.84 1.96 7.30
C THR A 92 6.01 0.96 7.17
N THR A 93 7.22 1.44 7.38
CA THR A 93 8.43 0.64 7.64
C THR A 93 8.98 0.91 9.04
N PHE A 94 8.24 1.63 9.88
CA PHE A 94 8.63 2.00 11.24
C PHE A 94 8.04 0.99 12.24
N PHE A 95 8.90 0.12 12.77
CA PHE A 95 8.50 -0.93 13.73
C PHE A 95 9.09 -0.71 15.12
N SER A 96 9.63 0.47 15.40
CA SER A 96 10.16 0.80 16.72
C SER A 96 9.04 1.15 17.69
N LYS A 97 9.20 0.67 18.92
CA LYS A 97 8.34 1.00 20.07
C LYS A 97 8.83 2.21 20.86
N ASN A 98 9.93 2.84 20.45
CA ASN A 98 10.46 3.99 21.19
C ASN A 98 9.62 5.26 21.00
N HIS A 99 8.94 5.37 19.86
CA HIS A 99 8.07 6.49 19.50
C HIS A 99 6.81 5.96 18.82
N TRP A 100 5.72 6.71 18.90
CA TRP A 100 4.48 6.46 18.16
C TRP A 100 4.59 6.73 16.67
N VAL A 101 5.41 7.72 16.32
CA VAL A 101 5.68 8.13 14.94
C VAL A 101 7.20 8.16 14.70
N GLN A 102 7.60 7.93 13.45
CA GLN A 102 9.00 7.85 13.08
C GLN A 102 9.76 9.17 13.36
N PRO A 103 10.92 9.13 14.06
CA PRO A 103 11.93 10.19 13.99
C PRO A 103 12.59 10.28 12.61
N MET A 104 12.72 11.50 12.06
CA MET A 104 13.22 11.72 10.69
C MET A 104 14.69 11.30 10.47
N ASP A 105 15.44 11.01 11.53
CA ASP A 105 16.82 10.54 11.51
C ASP A 105 16.98 9.03 11.81
N ASP A 106 15.88 8.27 11.95
CA ASP A 106 15.91 6.82 12.16
C ASP A 106 16.49 6.10 10.93
N GLN A 107 17.77 5.75 11.00
CA GLN A 107 18.53 5.18 9.87
C GLN A 107 18.02 3.81 9.42
N ASN A 108 17.47 3.00 10.32
CA ASN A 108 16.92 1.70 9.95
C ASN A 108 15.65 1.88 9.12
N THR A 109 14.78 2.78 9.56
CA THR A 109 13.52 3.07 8.87
C THR A 109 13.78 3.74 7.54
N ILE A 110 14.73 4.69 7.47
CA ILE A 110 15.18 5.30 6.20
C ILE A 110 15.65 4.22 5.23
N ARG A 111 16.55 3.33 5.67
CA ARG A 111 17.07 2.24 4.83
C ARG A 111 15.95 1.31 4.36
N ASP A 112 15.06 0.92 5.26
CA ASP A 112 14.00 -0.04 4.95
C ASP A 112 12.93 0.59 4.03
N THR A 113 12.64 1.89 4.16
CA THR A 113 11.84 2.66 3.20
C THR A 113 12.52 2.69 1.83
N ASP A 114 13.78 3.11 1.77
CA ASP A 114 14.49 3.36 0.51
C ASP A 114 14.72 2.07 -0.29
N PHE A 115 15.30 1.07 0.35
CA PHE A 115 15.61 -0.22 -0.28
C PHE A 115 14.41 -1.14 -0.35
N GLY A 116 13.39 -0.95 0.49
CA GLY A 116 12.13 -1.68 0.40
C GLY A 116 11.18 -0.95 -0.54
N THR A 117 10.25 -0.22 0.06
CA THR A 117 8.99 0.23 -0.55
C THR A 117 9.22 1.20 -1.71
N ILE A 118 10.19 2.12 -1.61
CA ILE A 118 10.48 3.03 -2.72
C ILE A 118 11.10 2.27 -3.89
N SER A 119 12.06 1.38 -3.62
CA SER A 119 12.70 0.57 -4.65
C SER A 119 11.76 -0.42 -5.32
N THR A 120 10.84 -1.04 -4.60
CA THR A 120 10.01 -2.15 -5.11
C THR A 120 8.57 -1.77 -5.45
N GLN A 121 8.07 -0.62 -4.99
CA GLN A 121 6.71 -0.15 -5.24
C GLN A 121 6.71 1.13 -6.07
N ALA A 122 7.32 2.21 -5.57
CA ALA A 122 7.32 3.51 -6.24
C ALA A 122 8.02 3.46 -7.62
N SER A 123 9.02 2.59 -7.79
CA SER A 123 9.74 2.38 -9.05
C SER A 123 8.85 1.92 -10.21
N ALA A 124 7.67 1.36 -9.95
CA ALA A 124 6.73 0.99 -10.99
C ALA A 124 6.35 2.20 -11.88
N PHE A 125 6.32 3.41 -11.30
CA PHE A 125 5.90 4.63 -11.99
C PHE A 125 7.02 5.35 -12.76
N ASN A 126 8.30 4.96 -12.58
CA ASN A 126 9.44 5.66 -13.21
C ASN A 126 9.50 5.50 -14.76
N GLY A 127 8.56 4.76 -15.36
CA GLY A 127 8.45 4.60 -16.81
C GLY A 127 7.69 5.73 -17.51
N CYS A 128 6.81 6.42 -16.79
CA CYS A 128 6.06 7.57 -17.28
C CYS A 128 6.44 8.87 -16.57
N CYS A 129 6.96 8.74 -15.36
CA CYS A 129 6.76 9.75 -14.35
C CYS A 129 8.04 10.09 -13.57
N ASN A 130 8.23 11.36 -13.28
CA ASN A 130 9.20 11.83 -12.29
C ASN A 130 8.65 11.50 -10.89
N VAL A 131 9.29 10.58 -10.17
CA VAL A 131 8.76 10.05 -8.91
C VAL A 131 9.26 10.87 -7.72
N TYR A 132 8.31 11.40 -6.96
CA TYR A 132 8.50 12.07 -5.69
C TYR A 132 7.83 11.25 -4.60
N ALA A 133 8.54 10.98 -3.51
CA ALA A 133 7.98 10.30 -2.35
C ALA A 133 8.47 10.99 -1.09
N PRO A 134 7.60 11.64 -0.31
CA PRO A 134 8.03 12.29 0.93
C PRO A 134 8.34 11.27 2.01
N ARG A 135 9.26 11.62 2.90
CA ARG A 135 9.31 11.05 4.25
C ARG A 135 8.34 11.84 5.10
N PHE A 136 7.40 11.16 5.73
CA PHE A 136 6.49 11.75 6.70
C PHE A 136 6.64 11.01 8.02
N ARG A 137 6.15 11.59 9.12
CA ARG A 137 6.12 10.93 10.44
C ARG A 137 5.09 9.80 10.46
N GLN A 138 5.36 8.75 9.67
CA GLN A 138 4.61 7.50 9.62
C GLN A 138 4.45 6.93 11.04
N SER A 139 3.26 6.41 11.34
CA SER A 139 3.01 5.76 12.61
C SER A 139 3.65 4.37 12.63
N ASN A 140 3.99 3.90 13.82
CA ASN A 140 4.27 2.48 13.99
C ASN A 140 2.99 1.64 13.76
N THR A 141 3.15 0.33 13.62
CA THR A 141 2.04 -0.60 13.39
C THR A 141 1.01 -0.62 14.53
N ALA A 142 1.42 -0.26 15.76
CA ALA A 142 0.52 -0.13 16.89
C ALA A 142 -0.39 1.11 16.85
N GLY A 143 -0.09 2.09 16.00
CA GLY A 143 -0.90 3.31 15.83
C GLY A 143 -2.35 3.01 15.45
N TYR A 144 -2.59 1.93 14.70
CA TYR A 144 -3.93 1.46 14.32
C TYR A 144 -4.76 0.91 15.49
N GLN A 145 -4.13 0.60 16.63
CA GLN A 145 -4.79 -0.03 17.77
C GLN A 145 -5.10 0.97 18.90
N GLN A 146 -4.91 2.28 18.68
CA GLN A 146 -4.94 3.29 19.74
C GLN A 146 -6.30 3.93 20.01
N GLY A 147 -7.37 3.49 19.32
CA GLY A 147 -8.73 3.99 19.55
C GLY A 147 -8.80 5.51 19.55
N GLN A 148 -8.92 6.13 20.73
CA GLN A 148 -9.07 7.59 20.90
C GLN A 148 -7.86 8.42 20.44
N ASP A 149 -6.64 7.88 20.50
CA ASP A 149 -5.43 8.63 20.11
C ASP A 149 -5.12 8.53 18.61
N LEU A 150 -5.79 7.61 17.89
CA LEU A 150 -5.58 7.37 16.46
C LEU A 150 -5.74 8.65 15.62
N PRO A 151 -6.82 9.45 15.75
CA PRO A 151 -6.94 10.70 14.99
C PRO A 151 -5.75 11.64 15.16
N SER A 152 -5.21 11.77 16.37
CA SER A 152 -4.08 12.67 16.66
C SER A 152 -2.79 12.20 16.01
N ILE A 153 -2.51 10.88 16.06
CA ILE A 153 -1.33 10.27 15.45
C ILE A 153 -1.38 10.43 13.92
N PHE A 154 -2.52 10.09 13.30
CA PHE A 154 -2.65 10.15 11.85
C PHE A 154 -2.77 11.58 11.31
N ASN A 155 -3.34 12.51 12.08
CA ASN A 155 -3.35 13.94 11.73
C ASN A 155 -1.93 14.49 11.59
N LEU A 156 -1.00 14.06 12.43
CA LEU A 156 0.38 14.51 12.38
C LEU A 156 1.07 14.11 11.06
N ALA A 157 0.95 12.84 10.69
CA ALA A 157 1.45 12.31 9.42
C ALA A 157 0.76 13.00 8.22
N TYR A 158 -0.54 13.24 8.31
CA TYR A 158 -1.28 13.92 7.25
C TYR A 158 -0.82 15.36 7.03
N GLN A 159 -0.52 16.12 8.09
CA GLN A 159 0.03 17.48 7.96
C GLN A 159 1.36 17.49 7.22
N ASP A 160 2.22 16.51 7.50
CA ASP A 160 3.49 16.33 6.78
C ASP A 160 3.23 16.03 5.30
N ILE A 161 2.32 15.09 5.00
CA ILE A 161 1.95 14.70 3.63
C ILE A 161 1.38 15.88 2.85
N ARG A 162 0.49 16.68 3.46
CA ARG A 162 -0.08 17.87 2.83
C ARG A 162 1.00 18.92 2.52
N ALA A 163 1.93 19.13 3.45
CA ALA A 163 3.06 20.03 3.23
C ALA A 163 3.97 19.54 2.09
N ALA A 164 4.24 18.24 2.02
CA ALA A 164 4.97 17.63 0.91
C ALA A 164 4.24 17.75 -0.42
N PHE A 165 2.93 17.53 -0.43
CA PHE A 165 2.12 17.61 -1.65
C PHE A 165 2.11 19.03 -2.21
N ASN A 166 1.98 20.05 -1.35
CA ASN A 166 2.10 21.45 -1.75
C ASN A 166 3.48 21.77 -2.33
N TYR A 167 4.56 21.26 -1.71
CA TYR A 167 5.90 21.40 -2.26
C TYR A 167 6.00 20.72 -3.63
N PHE A 168 5.50 19.49 -3.75
CA PHE A 168 5.48 18.72 -5.00
C PHE A 168 4.76 19.47 -6.12
N LEU A 169 3.57 20.02 -5.86
CA LEU A 169 2.81 20.81 -6.85
C LEU A 169 3.58 22.04 -7.31
N ASN A 170 4.29 22.72 -6.41
CA ASN A 170 5.15 23.84 -6.78
C ASN A 170 6.35 23.39 -7.64
N GLU A 171 6.96 22.25 -7.31
CA GLU A 171 8.11 21.70 -8.04
C GLU A 171 7.76 21.26 -9.47
N ILE A 172 6.60 20.62 -9.66
CA ILE A 172 6.17 20.16 -11.00
C ILE A 172 5.52 21.28 -11.83
N GLY A 173 5.26 22.43 -11.22
CA GLY A 173 4.62 23.57 -11.86
C GLY A 173 3.11 23.39 -12.10
N PRO A 174 2.47 24.38 -12.74
CA PRO A 174 1.01 24.42 -12.88
C PRO A 174 0.46 23.43 -13.91
N ASP A 175 1.25 23.06 -14.92
CA ASP A 175 0.74 22.36 -16.10
C ASP A 175 1.06 20.86 -16.12
N GLN A 176 2.09 20.42 -15.37
CA GLN A 176 2.51 19.03 -15.44
C GLN A 176 1.43 18.11 -14.83
N PRO A 177 0.94 17.11 -15.58
CA PRO A 177 -0.03 16.16 -15.06
C PRO A 177 0.65 15.16 -14.13
N PHE A 178 -0.12 14.58 -13.21
CA PHE A 178 0.44 13.72 -12.18
C PHE A 178 -0.41 12.48 -11.88
N ILE A 179 0.28 11.47 -11.37
CA ILE A 179 -0.29 10.29 -10.73
C ILE A 179 -0.16 10.46 -9.22
N LEU A 180 -1.22 10.09 -8.51
CA LEU A 180 -1.14 9.84 -7.08
C LEU A 180 -1.04 8.33 -6.87
N ALA A 181 -0.13 7.88 -6.01
CA ALA A 181 0.04 6.46 -5.73
C ALA A 181 0.39 6.23 -4.27
N SER A 182 0.01 5.09 -3.73
CA SER A 182 0.28 4.78 -2.33
C SER A 182 0.18 3.30 -2.01
N HIS A 183 0.69 2.93 -0.84
CA HIS A 183 0.47 1.60 -0.27
C HIS A 183 0.16 1.67 1.23
N SER A 184 -0.74 0.80 1.73
CA SER A 184 -0.99 0.60 3.17
C SER A 184 -1.31 1.91 3.90
N GLN A 185 -0.51 2.30 4.91
CA GLN A 185 -0.64 3.57 5.60
C GLN A 185 -0.62 4.78 4.66
N GLY A 186 0.17 4.75 3.58
CA GLY A 186 0.16 5.81 2.58
C GLY A 186 -1.22 5.94 1.93
N THR A 187 -1.92 4.83 1.71
CA THR A 187 -3.28 4.79 1.16
C THR A 187 -4.29 5.40 2.12
N PHE A 188 -4.18 5.11 3.41
CA PHE A 188 -5.00 5.75 4.44
C PHE A 188 -4.91 7.29 4.38
N HIS A 189 -3.70 7.84 4.18
CA HIS A 189 -3.51 9.28 4.05
C HIS A 189 -3.89 9.83 2.66
N LEU A 190 -3.68 9.04 1.60
CA LEU A 190 -3.97 9.47 0.23
C LEU A 190 -5.46 9.78 0.06
N ILE A 191 -6.34 9.00 0.68
CA ILE A 191 -7.80 9.20 0.62
C ILE A 191 -8.19 10.60 1.06
N ARG A 192 -7.66 11.01 2.22
CA ARG A 192 -7.90 12.35 2.75
C ARG A 192 -7.27 13.42 1.87
N LEU A 193 -6.06 13.19 1.37
CA LEU A 193 -5.38 14.13 0.48
C LEU A 193 -6.18 14.39 -0.80
N ILE A 194 -6.74 13.34 -1.41
CA ILE A 194 -7.60 13.47 -2.59
C ILE A 194 -8.83 14.30 -2.24
N MET A 195 -9.53 13.95 -1.16
CA MET A 195 -10.76 14.61 -0.74
C MET A 195 -10.57 16.10 -0.40
N GLU A 196 -9.49 16.46 0.28
CA GLU A 196 -9.28 17.84 0.74
C GLU A 196 -8.53 18.73 -0.27
N GLU A 197 -7.62 18.16 -1.06
CA GLU A 197 -6.70 18.97 -1.87
C GLU A 197 -6.88 18.80 -3.38
N VAL A 198 -7.46 17.69 -3.86
CA VAL A 198 -7.48 17.37 -5.30
C VAL A 198 -8.88 17.39 -5.89
N ASP A 199 -9.78 16.59 -5.33
CA ASP A 199 -11.15 16.43 -5.81
C ASP A 199 -11.94 17.76 -5.76
N ALA A 200 -12.79 17.99 -6.75
CA ALA A 200 -13.50 19.26 -6.94
C ALA A 200 -12.60 20.52 -6.97
N THR A 201 -11.33 20.37 -7.34
CA THR A 201 -10.41 21.49 -7.61
C THR A 201 -9.85 21.41 -9.05
N PRO A 202 -9.21 22.47 -9.58
CA PRO A 202 -8.51 22.40 -10.86
C PRO A 202 -7.39 21.34 -10.92
N LEU A 203 -6.97 20.77 -9.79
CA LEU A 203 -6.01 19.67 -9.79
C LEU A 203 -6.60 18.37 -10.30
N SER A 204 -7.93 18.16 -10.21
CA SER A 204 -8.60 16.99 -10.80
C SER A 204 -8.35 16.89 -12.31
N ASP A 205 -8.31 18.03 -13.01
CA ASP A 205 -8.03 18.07 -14.46
C ASP A 205 -6.61 17.60 -14.80
N ARG A 206 -5.69 17.64 -13.84
CA ARG A 206 -4.29 17.21 -13.97
C ARG A 206 -4.06 15.78 -13.49
N LEU A 207 -5.05 15.17 -12.85
CA LEU A 207 -4.94 13.83 -12.30
C LEU A 207 -5.05 12.79 -13.41
N ILE A 208 -3.96 12.05 -13.65
CA ILE A 208 -3.95 10.93 -14.59
C ILE A 208 -4.71 9.76 -13.99
N ALA A 209 -4.37 9.37 -12.75
CA ALA A 209 -5.08 8.36 -11.96
C ALA A 209 -4.57 8.36 -10.51
N ALA A 210 -5.38 7.85 -9.59
CA ALA A 210 -5.02 7.59 -8.20
C ALA A 210 -4.91 6.07 -7.94
N TYR A 211 -3.71 5.58 -7.66
CA TYR A 211 -3.41 4.19 -7.28
C TYR A 211 -3.33 4.05 -5.75
N ALA A 212 -4.47 3.90 -5.11
CA ALA A 212 -4.64 3.77 -3.67
C ALA A 212 -4.64 2.28 -3.25
N ILE A 213 -3.46 1.66 -3.17
CA ILE A 213 -3.34 0.19 -3.10
C ILE A 213 -3.10 -0.29 -1.67
N GLY A 214 -3.52 -1.51 -1.36
CA GLY A 214 -3.23 -2.17 -0.09
C GLY A 214 -4.02 -1.56 1.06
N HIS A 215 -5.32 -1.43 0.88
CA HIS A 215 -6.22 -1.15 2.00
C HIS A 215 -7.62 -1.62 1.64
N SER A 216 -8.36 -2.07 2.64
CA SER A 216 -9.78 -2.39 2.53
C SER A 216 -10.57 -1.08 2.41
N LEU A 217 -10.84 -0.63 1.18
CA LEU A 217 -11.54 0.63 0.90
C LEU A 217 -12.97 0.37 0.45
N PRO A 218 -14.00 0.82 1.19
CA PRO A 218 -15.38 0.60 0.80
C PRO A 218 -15.73 1.42 -0.43
N GLN A 219 -16.58 0.88 -1.31
CA GLN A 219 -17.15 1.57 -2.48
C GLN A 219 -17.75 2.93 -2.10
N ALA A 220 -18.37 2.99 -0.92
CA ALA A 220 -19.01 4.18 -0.39
C ALA A 220 -18.05 5.35 -0.12
N LEU A 221 -16.74 5.11 -0.06
CA LEU A 221 -15.72 6.17 -0.05
C LEU A 221 -15.78 6.98 -1.35
N VAL A 222 -15.82 6.31 -2.50
CA VAL A 222 -15.88 6.99 -3.79
C VAL A 222 -17.27 7.58 -4.00
N ASP A 223 -18.33 6.78 -3.81
CA ASP A 223 -19.70 7.19 -4.11
C ASP A 223 -20.21 8.38 -3.27
N ARG A 224 -19.65 8.59 -2.07
CA ARG A 224 -20.09 9.64 -1.14
C ARG A 224 -19.00 10.60 -0.71
N GLY A 225 -17.73 10.21 -0.82
CA GLY A 225 -16.59 11.00 -0.37
C GLY A 225 -15.94 11.82 -1.47
N TYR A 226 -16.02 11.37 -2.73
CA TYR A 226 -15.50 12.13 -3.88
C TYR A 226 -16.66 12.66 -4.74
N LEU A 227 -16.45 13.83 -5.34
CA LEU A 227 -17.40 14.55 -6.18
C LEU A 227 -17.14 14.30 -7.66
N ASP A 228 -15.87 14.33 -8.09
CA ASP A 228 -15.49 14.27 -9.51
C ASP A 228 -14.67 13.02 -9.88
N ILE A 229 -14.27 12.21 -8.90
CA ILE A 229 -13.37 11.06 -9.10
C ILE A 229 -14.13 9.74 -8.91
N ASP A 230 -14.34 9.03 -10.02
CA ASP A 230 -14.94 7.69 -10.04
C ASP A 230 -13.89 6.55 -9.97
N ILE A 231 -14.33 5.32 -9.70
CA ILE A 231 -13.49 4.12 -9.84
C ILE A 231 -13.20 3.86 -11.31
N CYS A 232 -11.94 3.57 -11.62
CA CYS A 232 -11.51 3.22 -12.97
C CYS A 232 -12.17 1.91 -13.47
N GLN A 233 -12.88 2.00 -14.60
CA GLN A 233 -13.56 0.89 -15.26
C GLN A 233 -12.78 0.29 -16.45
N SER A 234 -11.69 0.93 -16.86
CA SER A 234 -10.83 0.46 -17.94
C SER A 234 -9.37 0.83 -17.74
N SER A 235 -8.49 0.24 -18.57
CA SER A 235 -7.04 0.48 -18.54
C SER A 235 -6.61 1.86 -19.02
N LEU A 236 -7.49 2.60 -19.72
CA LEU A 236 -7.17 3.90 -20.34
C LEU A 236 -7.95 5.08 -19.75
N GLN A 237 -8.91 4.83 -18.85
CA GLN A 237 -9.62 5.91 -18.18
C GLN A 237 -8.63 6.82 -17.43
N THR A 238 -8.88 8.12 -17.37
CA THR A 238 -8.06 9.07 -16.62
C THR A 238 -8.92 9.74 -15.54
N GLY A 239 -8.29 10.46 -14.60
CA GLY A 239 -9.02 11.15 -13.53
C GLY A 239 -9.80 10.21 -12.61
N CYS A 240 -9.36 8.96 -12.45
CA CYS A 240 -10.11 7.93 -11.74
C CYS A 240 -9.28 7.23 -10.65
N PHE A 241 -10.00 6.54 -9.77
CA PHE A 241 -9.49 5.88 -8.57
C PHE A 241 -9.32 4.37 -8.76
N ILE A 242 -8.23 3.83 -8.24
CA ILE A 242 -7.85 2.42 -8.33
C ILE A 242 -7.49 1.94 -6.92
N SER A 243 -8.11 0.86 -6.49
CA SER A 243 -7.76 0.20 -5.22
C SER A 243 -7.93 -1.31 -5.34
N TRP A 244 -7.13 -2.03 -4.57
CA TRP A 244 -7.30 -3.44 -4.26
C TRP A 244 -6.52 -3.78 -3.00
N ASP A 245 -6.87 -4.89 -2.38
CA ASP A 245 -6.07 -5.59 -1.38
C ASP A 245 -6.07 -7.08 -1.72
N ALA A 246 -4.89 -7.68 -1.89
CA ALA A 246 -4.73 -9.00 -2.47
C ALA A 246 -4.90 -10.14 -1.44
N HIS A 247 -5.59 -11.21 -1.86
CA HIS A 247 -5.87 -12.40 -1.07
C HIS A 247 -5.68 -13.69 -1.87
N GLU A 248 -5.39 -14.78 -1.17
CA GLU A 248 -5.31 -16.12 -1.77
C GLU A 248 -6.70 -16.65 -2.16
N ALA A 249 -6.87 -17.10 -3.41
CA ALA A 249 -8.16 -17.59 -3.92
C ALA A 249 -8.51 -19.01 -3.44
N ASP A 250 -7.53 -19.80 -2.98
CA ASP A 250 -7.73 -21.20 -2.61
C ASP A 250 -8.37 -21.39 -1.23
N ARG A 251 -8.60 -20.29 -0.47
CA ARG A 251 -9.23 -20.29 0.86
C ARG A 251 -10.00 -18.98 1.10
N GLN A 252 -11.12 -19.06 1.81
CA GLN A 252 -11.92 -17.88 2.19
C GLN A 252 -11.06 -16.84 2.97
N PRO A 253 -11.27 -15.52 2.75
CA PRO A 253 -10.67 -14.44 3.55
C PRO A 253 -10.91 -14.63 5.06
N SER A 254 -10.03 -14.07 5.88
CA SER A 254 -10.16 -14.18 7.33
C SER A 254 -11.19 -13.18 7.87
N ALA A 255 -12.00 -13.56 8.86
CA ALA A 255 -12.98 -12.66 9.47
C ALA A 255 -12.35 -11.40 10.10
N TRP A 256 -11.06 -11.44 10.46
CA TRP A 256 -10.33 -10.27 10.99
C TRP A 256 -10.05 -9.20 9.94
N SER A 257 -10.03 -9.56 8.66
CA SER A 257 -9.82 -8.62 7.55
C SER A 257 -11.07 -7.78 7.26
N GLU A 258 -12.24 -8.16 7.78
CA GLU A 258 -13.52 -7.48 7.54
C GLU A 258 -13.73 -6.24 8.45
N ASP A 259 -12.84 -5.99 9.42
CA ASP A 259 -12.98 -4.90 10.41
C ASP A 259 -12.11 -3.65 10.12
N GLU A 260 -11.33 -3.65 9.04
CA GLU A 260 -10.33 -2.60 8.72
C GLU A 260 -10.95 -1.25 8.29
N GLU A 261 -12.25 -1.21 8.01
CA GLU A 261 -12.93 -0.08 7.34
C GLU A 261 -13.37 1.06 8.29
N LYS A 262 -13.17 0.92 9.61
CA LYS A 262 -13.86 1.76 10.62
C LYS A 262 -13.29 3.18 10.77
N ASP A 263 -11.99 3.36 10.54
CA ASP A 263 -11.28 4.59 10.91
C ASP A 263 -10.87 5.46 9.70
N LEU A 264 -11.51 5.31 8.54
CA LEU A 264 -11.21 6.13 7.36
C LEU A 264 -11.69 7.58 7.50
N TRP A 265 -10.98 8.52 6.88
CA TRP A 265 -11.42 9.92 6.82
C TRP A 265 -12.65 10.07 5.90
N ASN A 266 -13.72 10.67 6.41
CA ASN A 266 -14.97 10.86 5.66
C ASN A 266 -15.31 12.32 5.33
N GLY A 267 -14.34 13.23 5.45
CA GLY A 267 -14.50 14.67 5.23
C GLY A 267 -14.64 15.47 6.52
N GLU A 268 -15.02 14.81 7.62
CA GLU A 268 -15.19 15.45 8.93
C GLU A 268 -14.34 14.79 10.02
N SER A 269 -14.30 13.46 10.03
CA SER A 269 -13.63 12.69 11.07
C SER A 269 -13.13 11.33 10.55
N TYR A 270 -12.37 10.63 11.38
CA TYR A 270 -11.95 9.25 11.16
C TYR A 270 -13.01 8.26 11.65
N SER A 271 -14.27 8.43 11.20
CA SER A 271 -15.38 7.52 11.53
C SER A 271 -15.82 6.63 10.36
N GLY A 272 -15.08 6.72 9.24
CA GLY A 272 -15.24 5.87 8.08
C GLY A 272 -16.56 6.04 7.35
N PHE A 273 -16.86 5.05 6.52
CA PHE A 273 -18.04 4.99 5.66
C PHE A 273 -19.02 3.87 6.07
N GLY A 274 -18.75 3.18 7.19
CA GLY A 274 -19.43 1.95 7.57
C GLY A 274 -19.00 0.75 6.71
N LEU A 275 -19.42 -0.45 7.12
CA LEU A 275 -19.10 -1.69 6.41
C LEU A 275 -19.73 -1.69 5.01
N GLY A 276 -18.96 -2.09 4.02
CA GLY A 276 -19.44 -2.15 2.64
C GLY A 276 -18.62 -3.04 1.73
N GLN A 277 -19.08 -3.15 0.48
CA GLN A 277 -18.30 -3.82 -0.55
C GLN A 277 -17.02 -3.03 -0.81
N ASN A 278 -15.87 -3.68 -0.70
CA ASN A 278 -14.60 -3.04 -1.00
C ASN A 278 -14.40 -2.81 -2.50
N ILE A 279 -13.63 -1.76 -2.82
CA ILE A 279 -13.19 -1.45 -4.16
C ILE A 279 -12.18 -2.51 -4.57
N CYS A 280 -12.45 -3.16 -5.69
CA CYS A 280 -11.53 -4.09 -6.32
C CYS A 280 -11.38 -3.73 -7.79
N VAL A 281 -10.18 -3.33 -8.17
CA VAL A 281 -9.76 -3.19 -9.57
C VAL A 281 -8.69 -4.24 -9.84
N ASN A 282 -8.96 -5.16 -10.76
CA ASN A 282 -8.04 -6.22 -11.12
C ASN A 282 -6.81 -5.64 -11.86
N PRO A 283 -5.59 -5.73 -11.31
CA PRO A 283 -4.42 -5.06 -11.87
C PRO A 283 -3.87 -5.76 -13.13
N ILE A 284 -4.40 -6.92 -13.53
CA ILE A 284 -3.98 -7.60 -14.75
C ILE A 284 -4.79 -7.11 -15.96
N ASN A 285 -6.11 -6.99 -15.81
CA ASN A 285 -7.03 -6.64 -16.91
C ASN A 285 -7.72 -5.28 -16.74
N TRP A 286 -7.53 -4.61 -15.61
CA TRP A 286 -8.07 -3.28 -15.24
C TRP A 286 -9.60 -3.22 -15.21
N ARG A 287 -10.24 -4.34 -14.88
CA ARG A 287 -11.69 -4.45 -14.70
C ARG A 287 -12.07 -4.53 -13.22
N THR A 288 -13.31 -4.18 -12.93
CA THR A 288 -13.94 -4.20 -11.60
C THR A 288 -14.87 -5.41 -11.40
N ASP A 289 -15.17 -6.13 -12.48
CA ASP A 289 -16.04 -7.29 -12.47
C ASP A 289 -15.31 -8.57 -11.99
N SER A 290 -16.06 -9.66 -11.85
CA SER A 290 -15.52 -10.96 -11.42
C SER A 290 -14.78 -11.73 -12.53
N SER A 291 -14.45 -11.09 -13.66
CA SER A 291 -13.75 -11.75 -14.76
C SER A 291 -12.33 -12.14 -14.33
N ILE A 292 -12.03 -13.43 -14.45
CA ILE A 292 -10.70 -13.97 -14.18
C ILE A 292 -9.74 -13.56 -15.30
N SER A 293 -8.66 -12.88 -14.93
CA SER A 293 -7.57 -12.56 -15.86
C SER A 293 -6.80 -13.82 -16.25
N LYS A 294 -6.21 -13.83 -17.43
CA LYS A 294 -5.44 -15.00 -17.88
C LYS A 294 -3.99 -14.86 -17.42
N PRO A 295 -3.33 -15.95 -16.98
CA PRO A 295 -1.92 -15.86 -16.57
C PRO A 295 -1.01 -15.23 -17.64
N LYS A 296 -1.27 -15.46 -18.94
CA LYS A 296 -0.53 -14.83 -20.04
C LYS A 296 -0.64 -13.29 -20.12
N GLU A 297 -1.62 -12.68 -19.45
CA GLU A 297 -1.82 -11.22 -19.37
C GLU A 297 -1.04 -10.61 -18.19
N HIS A 298 -0.53 -11.45 -17.28
CA HIS A 298 0.34 -11.02 -16.19
C HIS A 298 1.76 -10.75 -16.70
N LEU A 299 2.12 -9.46 -16.71
CA LEU A 299 3.33 -8.94 -17.34
C LEU A 299 4.59 -9.13 -16.49
N GLY A 300 4.47 -9.44 -15.20
CA GLY A 300 5.61 -9.71 -14.36
C GLY A 300 5.47 -9.32 -12.90
N SER A 301 5.80 -10.27 -12.01
CA SER A 301 5.99 -10.04 -10.59
C SER A 301 7.47 -9.83 -10.25
N LEU A 302 7.75 -8.96 -9.28
CA LEU A 302 9.01 -8.97 -8.54
C LEU A 302 9.05 -10.17 -7.58
N LEU A 303 10.19 -10.85 -7.53
CA LEU A 303 10.40 -12.00 -6.65
C LEU A 303 10.68 -11.60 -5.21
N GLU A 304 11.30 -10.44 -5.02
CA GLU A 304 11.67 -9.91 -3.72
C GLU A 304 10.86 -8.66 -3.42
N THR A 305 10.30 -8.58 -2.21
CA THR A 305 9.65 -7.36 -1.70
C THR A 305 10.66 -6.35 -1.17
N LYS A 306 11.92 -6.77 -0.99
CA LYS A 306 13.06 -5.92 -0.69
C LYS A 306 13.92 -5.75 -1.94
N GLY A 307 14.29 -4.52 -2.25
CA GLY A 307 15.23 -4.20 -3.30
C GLY A 307 16.69 -4.51 -2.93
N GLY A 308 17.02 -5.51 -2.11
CA GLY A 308 18.42 -5.77 -1.77
C GLY A 308 19.13 -4.63 -1.02
N ALA A 309 20.45 -4.53 -1.13
CA ALA A 309 21.29 -3.71 -0.23
C ALA A 309 22.12 -2.62 -0.93
N ARG A 310 22.10 -2.52 -2.26
CA ARG A 310 22.87 -1.55 -3.05
C ARG A 310 22.01 -0.95 -4.15
N PHE A 311 22.08 0.37 -4.35
CA PHE A 311 21.22 1.07 -5.30
C PHE A 311 21.53 0.72 -6.76
N GLU A 312 22.76 0.32 -7.06
CA GLU A 312 23.20 -0.13 -8.38
C GLU A 312 22.70 -1.54 -8.73
N GLN A 313 22.21 -2.28 -7.73
CA GLN A 313 21.74 -3.65 -7.93
C GLN A 313 20.37 -3.63 -8.63
N SER A 314 20.22 -4.46 -9.66
CA SER A 314 18.93 -4.81 -10.26
C SER A 314 17.95 -5.31 -9.19
N LEU A 315 16.65 -5.07 -9.39
CA LEU A 315 15.58 -5.65 -8.57
C LEU A 315 15.37 -7.15 -8.83
N GLY A 316 16.20 -7.76 -9.68
CA GLY A 316 16.12 -9.15 -10.09
C GLY A 316 15.25 -9.34 -11.34
N ASP A 317 14.95 -10.59 -11.66
CA ASP A 317 14.15 -10.94 -12.84
C ASP A 317 12.66 -10.85 -12.52
N LEU A 318 11.87 -10.46 -13.53
CA LEU A 318 10.42 -10.50 -13.45
C LEU A 318 9.91 -11.90 -13.73
N MET A 319 8.97 -12.37 -12.92
CA MET A 319 8.26 -13.62 -13.15
C MET A 319 6.96 -13.35 -13.90
N VAL A 320 6.93 -13.70 -15.19
CA VAL A 320 5.81 -13.44 -16.11
C VAL A 320 4.88 -14.66 -16.16
N GLY A 321 3.60 -14.44 -16.46
CA GLY A 321 2.78 -15.55 -16.97
C GLY A 321 2.19 -16.52 -15.94
N THR A 322 2.42 -16.29 -14.63
CA THR A 322 2.04 -17.23 -13.57
C THR A 322 0.87 -16.81 -12.69
N VAL A 323 0.50 -15.52 -12.70
CA VAL A 323 -0.54 -14.98 -11.82
C VAL A 323 -1.81 -14.71 -12.62
N SER A 324 -2.94 -15.17 -12.11
CA SER A 324 -4.27 -14.67 -12.47
C SER A 324 -4.94 -14.07 -11.24
N ALA A 325 -5.82 -13.12 -11.48
CA ALA A 325 -6.55 -12.40 -10.46
C ALA A 325 -8.00 -12.18 -10.86
N PHE A 326 -8.89 -12.00 -9.89
CA PHE A 326 -10.28 -11.63 -10.09
C PHE A 326 -10.86 -10.97 -8.83
N CYS A 327 -11.88 -10.14 -9.01
CA CYS A 327 -12.63 -9.59 -7.90
C CYS A 327 -13.69 -10.59 -7.43
N GLN A 328 -13.78 -10.82 -6.12
CA GLN A 328 -14.76 -11.73 -5.54
C GLN A 328 -15.32 -11.18 -4.23
N ASN A 329 -16.65 -11.18 -4.17
CA ASN A 329 -17.37 -10.92 -2.94
C ASN A 329 -17.20 -12.10 -1.97
N SER A 330 -16.76 -11.81 -0.76
CA SER A 330 -16.76 -12.75 0.36
C SER A 330 -17.20 -12.02 1.62
N GLY A 331 -18.26 -12.54 2.26
CA GLY A 331 -18.91 -11.84 3.36
C GLY A 331 -19.50 -10.51 2.92
N HIS A 332 -19.16 -9.44 3.65
CA HIS A 332 -19.59 -8.08 3.35
C HIS A 332 -18.63 -7.30 2.45
N SER A 333 -17.47 -7.88 2.10
CA SER A 333 -16.39 -7.21 1.38
C SER A 333 -16.14 -7.85 0.00
N ASN A 334 -15.36 -7.16 -0.85
CA ASN A 334 -14.99 -7.62 -2.18
C ASN A 334 -13.47 -7.53 -2.32
N TRP A 335 -12.84 -8.66 -2.63
CA TRP A 335 -11.39 -8.83 -2.52
C TRP A 335 -10.76 -9.14 -3.88
N LEU A 336 -9.49 -8.77 -4.04
CA LEU A 336 -8.70 -9.23 -5.18
C LEU A 336 -8.14 -10.63 -4.89
N MET A 337 -8.72 -11.64 -5.52
CA MET A 337 -8.35 -13.04 -5.33
C MET A 337 -7.26 -13.47 -6.30
N ILE A 338 -6.22 -14.10 -5.79
CA ILE A 338 -5.01 -14.53 -6.52
C ILE A 338 -4.95 -16.04 -6.61
N ASN A 339 -4.65 -16.58 -7.80
CA ASN A 339 -4.59 -18.02 -8.01
C ASN A 339 -3.55 -18.74 -7.12
N GLY A 340 -3.98 -19.85 -6.50
CA GLY A 340 -3.14 -20.66 -5.61
C GLY A 340 -2.14 -21.56 -6.35
N ASP A 341 -2.31 -21.80 -7.64
CA ASP A 341 -1.42 -22.62 -8.49
C ASP A 341 -0.28 -21.82 -9.14
N ARG A 342 -0.10 -20.55 -8.74
CA ARG A 342 1.06 -19.75 -9.15
C ARG A 342 2.38 -20.32 -8.63
N SER A 343 3.48 -19.83 -9.18
CA SER A 343 4.83 -20.24 -8.79
C SER A 343 5.06 -20.16 -7.27
N GLU A 344 5.63 -21.24 -6.71
CA GLU A 344 6.03 -21.32 -5.30
C GLU A 344 6.98 -20.19 -4.87
N ARG A 345 7.75 -19.63 -5.81
CA ARG A 345 8.67 -18.51 -5.56
C ARG A 345 7.95 -17.21 -5.24
N LEU A 346 6.68 -17.08 -5.62
CA LEU A 346 5.82 -15.92 -5.32
C LEU A 346 4.90 -16.15 -4.13
N LYS A 347 4.98 -17.33 -3.49
CA LYS A 347 4.18 -17.64 -2.32
C LYS A 347 4.88 -17.14 -1.05
N PRO A 348 4.14 -16.54 -0.11
CA PRO A 348 4.72 -16.14 1.17
C PRO A 348 5.34 -17.35 1.88
N GLN A 349 6.55 -17.17 2.40
CA GLN A 349 7.33 -18.24 3.03
C GLN A 349 7.17 -18.23 4.55
N GLY A 350 7.36 -19.40 5.18
CA GLY A 350 7.40 -19.55 6.64
C GLY A 350 6.07 -19.91 7.28
N ILE A 351 6.12 -20.28 8.57
CA ILE A 351 4.97 -20.85 9.27
C ILE A 351 3.76 -19.90 9.35
N TRP A 352 4.00 -18.58 9.32
CA TRP A 352 2.96 -17.56 9.34
C TRP A 352 2.15 -17.49 8.04
N SER A 353 2.66 -17.93 6.89
CA SER A 353 1.87 -17.98 5.64
C SER A 353 0.81 -19.08 5.64
N LEU A 354 0.91 -20.06 6.56
CA LEU A 354 -0.13 -21.06 6.78
C LEU A 354 -1.36 -20.46 7.49
N PHE A 355 -1.17 -19.34 8.20
CA PHE A 355 -2.19 -18.71 9.04
C PHE A 355 -2.64 -17.32 8.52
N SER A 356 -1.74 -16.57 7.89
CA SER A 356 -2.03 -15.30 7.23
C SER A 356 -2.34 -15.54 5.76
N ARG A 357 -3.58 -15.25 5.36
CA ARG A 357 -4.14 -15.38 4.00
C ARG A 357 -4.18 -14.04 3.25
N ASN A 358 -3.47 -13.07 3.80
CA ASN A 358 -3.40 -11.70 3.34
C ASN A 358 -2.10 -11.53 2.53
N LEU A 359 -2.21 -11.06 1.28
CA LEU A 359 -1.11 -10.77 0.36
C LEU A 359 -0.81 -9.27 0.26
N HIS A 360 -1.28 -8.46 1.20
CA HIS A 360 -1.09 -7.00 1.30
C HIS A 360 0.36 -6.56 1.11
N GLY A 361 1.32 -7.26 1.74
CA GLY A 361 2.74 -6.98 1.55
C GLY A 361 3.26 -7.21 0.12
N TYR A 362 2.47 -7.87 -0.72
CA TYR A 362 2.79 -8.29 -2.08
C TYR A 362 1.97 -7.57 -3.16
N ASP A 363 1.06 -6.64 -2.80
CA ASP A 363 0.17 -5.96 -3.77
C ASP A 363 0.92 -5.35 -4.95
N TYR A 364 2.06 -4.69 -4.69
CA TYR A 364 2.89 -4.14 -5.74
C TYR A 364 3.78 -5.18 -6.40
N SER A 365 4.42 -6.06 -5.61
CA SER A 365 5.39 -7.02 -6.16
C SER A 365 4.72 -8.01 -7.10
N LEU A 366 3.48 -8.43 -6.83
CA LEU A 366 2.75 -9.36 -7.70
C LEU A 366 2.45 -8.75 -9.07
N PHE A 367 2.29 -7.43 -9.16
CA PHE A 367 1.79 -6.77 -10.38
C PHE A 367 2.70 -5.66 -10.90
N TRP A 368 3.96 -5.61 -10.47
CA TRP A 368 4.87 -4.49 -10.73
C TRP A 368 4.88 -4.08 -12.21
N ALA A 369 5.01 -5.05 -13.12
CA ALA A 369 5.07 -4.77 -14.56
C ALA A 369 3.69 -4.35 -15.13
N ASN A 370 2.59 -4.91 -14.61
CA ASN A 370 1.25 -4.50 -15.00
C ASN A 370 0.97 -3.05 -14.57
N ILE A 371 1.29 -2.69 -13.31
CA ILE A 371 1.15 -1.33 -12.77
C ILE A 371 1.97 -0.35 -13.62
N ARG A 372 3.24 -0.67 -13.88
CA ARG A 372 4.11 0.14 -14.74
C ARG A 372 3.48 0.37 -16.12
N GLN A 373 3.04 -0.70 -16.77
CA GLN A 373 2.46 -0.60 -18.11
C GLN A 373 1.18 0.23 -18.10
N ASN A 374 0.34 0.08 -17.08
CA ASN A 374 -0.90 0.84 -16.98
C ASN A 374 -0.66 2.32 -16.69
N ALA A 375 0.29 2.67 -15.83
CA ALA A 375 0.68 4.05 -15.58
C ALA A 375 1.17 4.73 -16.88
N ILE A 376 1.97 4.03 -17.68
CA ILE A 376 2.41 4.50 -19.01
C ILE A 376 1.20 4.69 -19.94
N ASN A 377 0.31 3.70 -20.02
CA ASN A 377 -0.85 3.75 -20.90
C ASN A 377 -1.80 4.90 -20.54
N ARG A 378 -2.11 5.09 -19.25
CA ARG A 378 -2.96 6.20 -18.79
C ARG A 378 -2.29 7.56 -18.98
N THR A 379 -0.97 7.64 -18.77
CA THR A 379 -0.23 8.88 -19.06
C THR A 379 -0.31 9.24 -20.53
N ASN A 380 -0.13 8.27 -21.43
CA ASN A 380 -0.28 8.53 -22.87
C ASN A 380 -1.72 8.87 -23.23
N ALA A 381 -2.71 8.14 -22.72
CA ALA A 381 -4.13 8.44 -22.97
C ALA A 381 -4.51 9.86 -22.49
N TYR A 382 -4.01 10.28 -21.32
CA TYR A 382 -4.19 11.64 -20.82
C TYR A 382 -3.62 12.69 -21.78
N ILE A 383 -2.39 12.48 -22.24
CA ILE A 383 -1.69 13.42 -23.13
C ILE A 383 -2.34 13.47 -24.52
N ASP A 384 -2.86 12.35 -25.01
CA ASP A 384 -3.53 12.27 -26.32
C ASP A 384 -4.93 12.93 -26.31
N LEU A 385 -5.50 13.21 -25.13
CA LEU A 385 -6.77 13.91 -24.95
C LEU A 385 -6.64 15.44 -24.86
N GLN A 386 -5.43 15.96 -24.66
CA GLN A 386 -5.11 17.40 -24.65
C GLN A 386 -4.82 17.89 -26.07
#